data_AF-A0A1V5A5V0-F1
#
_entry.id   AF-A0A1V5A5V0-F1
#
_cell.length_a   1.000
_cell.length_b   1.000
_cell.length_c   1.000
_cell.angle_alpha   90.00
_cell.angle_beta   90.00
_cell.angle_gamma   90.00
#
_symmetry.space_group_name_H-M   'P 1'
#
loop_
_entity.id
_entity.type
_entity.pdbx_description
1 polymer ?
#
loop_
_entity_poly.entity_id
_entity_poly.type
_entity_poly.pdbx_seq_one_letter_code
_entity_poly.pdbx_strand_id
1 'polypeptide(L)'
;MPSCFTCPVLLSGTAVLILVVFLVAAGCIATPQAPSLSVTPAVVLSGDPVTITITGIAPGERVRVEAVQEVRNATLRSYAVFVADGQGRVLPDVHAPVDGTYGGVDPQGLFWSLAPGPGEHPDVFSRTTAPSFITISARTESGVNLSRVLERRLMGDGVTRVPVNEAGVRGTLFLPNGSDPHPALIYLGGSEGGVNEGIAAIFASKGYVTLALAYFGVPGLPQELVGIPVENVGDAVRFLNHHPRVKEDHIAIYGASKGAELALLSATRYPEIRAVIANSPASVVFQGISMDWSAGPRSSWSENGSDLPYVPFIWYGDDDPILVSMGEAAQNGTPWGTLAMYERALGDEAAVSNATIPVERINGPVLLLSAGKDTVWPSSRMSGDIMARLAEYRHPFPDMRLDYPGSGHMIRTPWQSTELNRIFLPGGMIEDLGGIPPENAKAAADSWPKVQEFLRVALGS
;
A
#
# COMPACT_ATOMS: atom_id res chain seq x y z
N MET A 1 -52.37 84.05 -67.00
CA MET A 1 -51.39 83.22 -67.71
C MET A 1 -50.52 82.52 -66.69
N PRO A 2 -50.36 81.18 -66.74
CA PRO A 2 -51.46 80.24 -66.97
C PRO A 2 -51.42 78.97 -66.08
N SER A 3 -52.57 78.26 -66.07
CA SER A 3 -52.74 76.78 -66.12
C SER A 3 -52.35 75.94 -64.88
N CYS A 4 -53.02 74.84 -64.49
CA CYS A 4 -54.14 74.06 -65.01
C CYS A 4 -54.53 72.96 -63.97
N PHE A 5 -55.81 72.57 -63.95
CA PHE A 5 -56.37 71.19 -63.83
C PHE A 5 -56.31 70.32 -62.54
N THR A 6 -57.53 70.02 -62.05
CA THR A 6 -58.17 68.71 -61.70
C THR A 6 -57.63 67.76 -60.61
N CYS A 7 -58.53 67.48 -59.65
CA CYS A 7 -58.72 66.25 -58.84
C CYS A 7 -58.59 64.94 -59.67
N PRO A 8 -58.33 63.72 -59.10
CA PRO A 8 -59.10 63.18 -57.97
C PRO A 8 -58.41 62.18 -57.00
N VAL A 9 -59.09 61.97 -55.86
CA VAL A 9 -59.35 60.71 -55.12
C VAL A 9 -58.23 59.65 -55.09
N LEU A 10 -57.65 59.44 -53.91
CA LEU A 10 -56.92 58.21 -53.56
C LEU A 10 -57.76 57.36 -52.59
N LEU A 11 -58.01 56.13 -53.04
CA LEU A 11 -58.67 55.05 -52.32
C LEU A 11 -57.88 54.62 -51.08
N SER A 12 -58.63 54.35 -50.02
CA SER A 12 -58.21 53.64 -48.81
C SER A 12 -57.83 52.19 -49.12
N GLY A 13 -56.62 51.77 -48.76
CA GLY A 13 -56.20 50.37 -48.76
C GLY A 13 -55.31 50.10 -47.55
N THR A 14 -55.89 49.56 -46.49
CA THR A 14 -55.20 49.05 -45.29
C THR A 14 -54.33 47.85 -45.65
N ALA A 15 -53.02 47.97 -45.49
CA ALA A 15 -52.08 46.85 -45.52
C ALA A 15 -51.74 46.43 -44.08
N VAL A 16 -52.12 45.20 -43.74
CA VAL A 16 -51.83 44.53 -42.46
C VAL A 16 -50.34 44.18 -42.41
N LEU A 17 -49.63 44.76 -41.43
CA LEU A 17 -48.24 44.42 -41.14
C LEU A 17 -48.21 43.09 -40.36
N ILE A 18 -47.84 41.98 -41.01
CA ILE A 18 -47.55 40.72 -40.31
C ILE A 18 -46.12 40.82 -39.77
N LEU A 19 -45.99 41.01 -38.46
CA LEU A 19 -44.72 40.98 -37.75
C LEU A 19 -44.27 39.52 -37.60
N VAL A 20 -43.40 39.05 -38.51
CA VAL A 20 -42.71 37.76 -38.34
C VAL A 20 -41.58 37.97 -37.33
N VAL A 21 -41.79 37.55 -36.09
CA VAL A 21 -40.75 37.50 -35.05
C VAL A 21 -39.86 36.30 -35.35
N PHE A 22 -38.69 36.54 -35.94
CA PHE A 22 -37.62 35.55 -35.94
C PHE A 22 -37.03 35.45 -34.53
N LEU A 23 -37.44 34.43 -33.78
CA LEU A 23 -36.71 33.96 -32.61
C LEU A 23 -35.37 33.38 -33.09
N VAL A 24 -34.36 34.24 -33.19
CA VAL A 24 -32.97 33.78 -33.28
C VAL A 24 -32.61 33.29 -31.88
N ALA A 25 -32.74 31.98 -31.66
CA ALA A 25 -32.08 31.33 -30.55
C ALA A 25 -30.58 31.55 -30.75
N ALA A 26 -30.03 32.57 -30.08
CA ALA A 26 -28.60 32.72 -29.91
C ALA A 26 -28.15 31.55 -29.03
N GLY A 27 -27.97 30.38 -29.64
CA GLY A 27 -27.23 29.30 -29.03
C GLY A 27 -25.85 29.87 -28.70
N CYS A 28 -25.54 29.95 -27.41
CA CYS A 28 -24.18 30.20 -26.97
C CYS A 28 -23.32 29.11 -27.61
N ILE A 29 -22.63 29.45 -28.69
CA ILE A 29 -21.57 28.61 -29.24
C ILE A 29 -20.47 28.70 -28.19
N ALA A 30 -20.48 27.77 -27.24
CA ALA A 30 -19.36 27.58 -26.34
C ALA A 30 -18.14 27.33 -27.24
N THR A 31 -17.17 28.24 -27.19
CA THR A 31 -15.90 28.04 -27.86
C THR A 31 -15.34 26.69 -27.39
N PRO A 32 -15.00 25.76 -28.31
CA PRO A 32 -14.49 24.46 -27.93
C PRO A 32 -13.29 24.65 -27.01
N GLN A 33 -13.38 24.15 -25.77
CA GLN A 33 -12.24 24.14 -24.87
C GLN A 33 -11.18 23.22 -25.47
N ALA A 34 -9.93 23.68 -25.53
CA ALA A 34 -8.84 22.85 -26.02
C ALA A 34 -8.72 21.58 -25.15
N PRO A 35 -8.52 20.40 -25.76
CA PRO A 35 -8.32 19.16 -25.01
C PRO A 35 -7.19 19.29 -23.98
N SER A 36 -7.44 18.88 -22.74
CA SER A 36 -6.44 18.94 -21.68
C SER A 36 -6.52 17.74 -20.74
N LEU A 37 -5.35 17.26 -20.30
CA LEU A 37 -5.17 16.23 -19.28
C LEU A 37 -4.50 16.87 -18.07
N SER A 38 -5.09 16.66 -16.89
CA SER A 38 -4.53 17.06 -15.60
C SER A 38 -4.43 15.86 -14.68
N VAL A 39 -3.35 15.83 -13.90
CA VAL A 39 -3.07 14.85 -12.85
C VAL A 39 -2.66 15.65 -11.63
N THR A 40 -3.53 15.69 -10.62
CA THR A 40 -3.41 16.63 -9.52
C THR A 40 -3.41 15.91 -8.17
N PRO A 41 -2.43 16.18 -7.29
CA PRO A 41 -1.22 16.96 -7.55
C PRO A 41 -0.23 16.20 -8.46
N ALA A 42 0.62 16.93 -9.19
CA ALA A 42 1.62 16.34 -10.10
C ALA A 42 2.81 15.71 -9.36
N VAL A 43 3.04 16.15 -8.12
CA VAL A 43 4.03 15.59 -7.18
C VAL A 43 3.29 15.31 -5.90
N VAL A 44 3.39 14.08 -5.39
CA VAL A 44 2.57 13.62 -4.27
C VAL A 44 3.29 12.57 -3.45
N LEU A 45 3.02 12.52 -2.15
CA LEU A 45 3.54 11.47 -1.29
C LEU A 45 2.81 10.14 -1.56
N SER A 46 3.54 9.03 -1.44
CA SER A 46 2.96 7.70 -1.59
C SER A 46 1.89 7.45 -0.53
N GLY A 47 0.77 6.86 -0.95
CA GLY A 47 -0.44 6.71 -0.15
C GLY A 47 -1.42 7.89 -0.21
N ASP A 48 -1.00 9.08 -0.68
CA ASP A 48 -1.90 10.23 -0.79
C ASP A 48 -2.66 10.24 -2.14
N PRO A 49 -3.88 10.82 -2.19
CA PRO A 49 -4.78 10.73 -3.33
C PRO A 49 -4.33 11.53 -4.55
N VAL A 50 -4.75 11.06 -5.73
CA VAL A 50 -4.50 11.69 -7.02
C VAL A 50 -5.79 11.77 -7.82
N THR A 51 -6.06 12.93 -8.41
CA THR A 51 -7.20 13.14 -9.30
C THR A 51 -6.71 13.23 -10.74
N ILE A 52 -7.36 12.47 -11.63
CA ILE A 52 -7.14 12.54 -13.09
C ILE A 52 -8.36 13.23 -13.68
N THR A 53 -8.15 14.24 -14.52
CA THR A 53 -9.26 14.95 -15.19
C THR A 53 -8.86 15.25 -16.62
N ILE A 54 -9.72 14.85 -17.56
CA ILE A 54 -9.59 15.12 -18.98
C ILE A 54 -10.80 15.96 -19.41
N THR A 55 -10.58 17.05 -20.12
CA THR A 55 -11.62 17.98 -20.57
C THR A 55 -11.37 18.43 -22.01
N GLY A 56 -12.37 19.07 -22.62
CA GLY A 56 -12.26 19.57 -24.00
C GLY A 56 -12.35 18.47 -25.05
N ILE A 57 -12.96 17.34 -24.70
CA ILE A 57 -13.19 16.20 -25.61
C ILE A 57 -14.55 16.35 -26.27
N ALA A 58 -14.76 15.84 -27.49
CA ALA A 58 -16.09 15.84 -28.08
C ALA A 58 -17.05 14.97 -27.24
N PRO A 59 -18.26 15.43 -26.90
CA PRO A 59 -19.23 14.62 -26.16
C PRO A 59 -19.50 13.27 -26.83
N GLY A 60 -19.47 12.18 -26.07
CA GLY A 60 -19.66 10.82 -26.57
C GLY A 60 -18.42 10.19 -27.22
N GLU A 61 -17.32 10.92 -27.39
CA GLU A 61 -16.07 10.36 -27.93
C GLU A 61 -15.40 9.41 -26.93
N ARG A 62 -14.77 8.35 -27.46
CA ARG A 62 -13.99 7.40 -26.66
C ARG A 62 -12.59 7.94 -26.39
N VAL A 63 -12.15 7.84 -25.14
CA VAL A 63 -10.81 8.24 -24.71
C VAL A 63 -10.13 7.06 -24.02
N ARG A 64 -9.01 6.61 -24.60
CA ARG A 64 -8.13 5.62 -23.98
C ARG A 64 -7.13 6.33 -23.06
N VAL A 65 -7.19 6.03 -21.78
CA VAL A 65 -6.25 6.49 -20.76
C VAL A 65 -5.32 5.33 -20.41
N GLU A 66 -4.02 5.57 -20.41
CA GLU A 66 -3.00 4.58 -20.05
C GLU A 66 -2.08 5.12 -18.96
N ALA A 67 -1.67 4.24 -18.05
CA ALA A 67 -0.60 4.50 -17.10
C ALA A 67 0.58 3.55 -17.37
N VAL A 68 1.79 4.09 -17.32
CA VAL A 68 3.04 3.34 -17.47
C VAL A 68 3.99 3.72 -16.34
N GLN A 69 4.56 2.73 -15.66
CA GLN A 69 5.52 2.91 -14.59
C GLN A 69 6.74 2.02 -14.81
N GLU A 70 7.92 2.62 -14.86
CA GLU A 70 9.18 1.87 -14.85
C GLU A 70 9.51 1.44 -13.43
N VAL A 71 9.80 0.15 -13.25
CA VAL A 71 10.27 -0.42 -11.98
C VAL A 71 11.51 -1.26 -12.23
N ARG A 72 12.19 -1.70 -11.17
CA ARG A 72 13.34 -2.58 -11.33
C ARG A 72 12.88 -3.90 -11.95
N ASN A 73 13.49 -4.29 -13.06
CA ASN A 73 13.25 -5.54 -13.81
C ASN A 73 11.87 -5.70 -14.45
N ALA A 74 11.07 -4.63 -14.58
CA ALA A 74 9.77 -4.66 -15.26
C ALA A 74 9.32 -3.26 -15.68
N THR A 75 8.36 -3.20 -16.59
CA THR A 75 7.60 -1.98 -16.85
C THR A 75 6.13 -2.27 -16.67
N LEU A 76 5.50 -1.64 -15.68
CA LEU A 76 4.10 -1.86 -15.36
C LEU A 76 3.20 -1.03 -16.27
N ARG A 77 2.08 -1.62 -16.70
CA ARG A 77 1.12 -0.98 -17.60
C ARG A 77 -0.30 -1.24 -17.17
N SER A 78 -1.14 -0.22 -17.34
CA SER A 78 -2.59 -0.33 -17.23
C SER A 78 -3.27 0.55 -18.27
N TYR A 79 -4.54 0.27 -18.54
CA TYR A 79 -5.36 1.14 -19.37
C TYR A 79 -6.84 1.06 -19.01
N ALA A 80 -7.56 2.10 -19.42
CA ALA A 80 -9.02 2.19 -19.36
C ALA A 80 -9.53 3.05 -20.51
N VAL A 81 -10.65 2.67 -21.10
CA VAL A 81 -11.35 3.43 -22.14
C VAL A 81 -12.61 4.02 -21.53
N PHE A 82 -12.80 5.32 -21.67
CA PHE A 82 -13.96 6.06 -21.18
C PHE A 82 -14.73 6.67 -22.35
N VAL A 83 -15.95 7.10 -22.08
CA VAL A 83 -16.76 7.91 -22.99
C VAL A 83 -16.88 9.31 -22.37
N ALA A 84 -16.57 10.36 -23.13
CA ALA A 84 -16.69 11.73 -22.66
C ALA A 84 -18.15 12.10 -22.39
N ASP A 85 -18.42 12.78 -21.28
CA ASP A 85 -19.78 13.20 -20.91
C ASP A 85 -20.33 14.30 -21.83
N GLY A 86 -21.57 14.75 -21.57
CA GLY A 86 -22.21 15.84 -22.33
C GLY A 86 -21.47 17.17 -22.27
N GLN A 87 -20.51 17.33 -21.35
CA GLN A 87 -19.65 18.50 -21.20
C GLN A 87 -18.24 18.27 -21.77
N GLY A 88 -17.98 17.12 -22.40
CA GLY A 88 -16.69 16.79 -22.97
C GLY A 88 -15.62 16.41 -21.94
N ARG A 89 -16.03 15.81 -20.81
CA ARG A 89 -15.14 15.45 -19.70
C ARG A 89 -15.02 13.94 -19.52
N VAL A 90 -13.84 13.50 -19.11
CA VAL A 90 -13.57 12.15 -18.59
C VAL A 90 -12.96 12.29 -17.19
N LEU A 91 -13.67 11.73 -16.21
CA LEU A 91 -13.39 11.82 -14.78
C LEU A 91 -13.42 10.40 -14.21
N PRO A 92 -12.28 9.70 -14.01
CA PRO A 92 -12.27 8.30 -13.54
C PRO A 92 -12.89 8.07 -12.16
N ASP A 93 -13.02 9.12 -11.35
CA ASP A 93 -13.71 9.14 -10.06
C ASP A 93 -15.24 9.24 -10.17
N VAL A 94 -15.78 9.51 -11.36
CA VAL A 94 -17.23 9.64 -11.63
C VAL A 94 -17.69 8.70 -12.73
N HIS A 95 -16.87 8.46 -13.74
CA HIS A 95 -17.20 7.68 -14.93
C HIS A 95 -16.55 6.30 -14.85
N ALA A 96 -17.34 5.26 -15.06
CA ALA A 96 -16.81 3.90 -15.21
C ALA A 96 -16.18 3.75 -16.62
N PRO A 97 -15.07 3.02 -16.76
CA PRO A 97 -14.54 2.68 -18.06
C PRO A 97 -15.46 1.66 -18.75
N VAL A 98 -15.54 1.76 -20.08
CA VAL A 98 -16.29 0.84 -20.95
C VAL A 98 -15.45 -0.34 -21.43
N ASP A 99 -14.14 -0.27 -21.23
CA ASP A 99 -13.15 -1.32 -21.54
C ASP A 99 -11.86 -1.00 -20.76
N GLY A 100 -11.04 -2.00 -20.43
CA GLY A 100 -9.82 -1.74 -19.66
C GLY A 100 -9.29 -2.89 -18.82
N THR A 101 -8.23 -2.57 -18.09
CA THR A 101 -7.63 -3.40 -17.04
C THR A 101 -8.41 -3.40 -15.73
N TYR A 102 -9.41 -2.54 -15.59
CA TYR A 102 -10.36 -2.53 -14.49
C TYR A 102 -11.75 -2.08 -14.96
N GLY A 103 -12.76 -2.28 -14.12
CA GLY A 103 -14.14 -1.87 -14.36
C GLY A 103 -14.75 -1.15 -13.16
N GLY A 104 -15.91 -0.51 -13.37
CA GLY A 104 -16.59 0.28 -12.33
C GLY A 104 -15.99 1.68 -12.14
N VAL A 105 -16.66 2.50 -11.34
CA VAL A 105 -16.14 3.83 -10.96
C VAL A 105 -15.08 3.64 -9.88
N ASP A 106 -13.81 3.85 -10.24
CA ASP A 106 -12.69 3.69 -9.33
C ASP A 106 -11.55 4.66 -9.69
N PRO A 107 -11.31 5.70 -8.86
CA PRO A 107 -10.23 6.66 -9.12
C PRO A 107 -8.84 6.03 -9.05
N GLN A 108 -8.70 4.90 -8.34
CA GLN A 108 -7.44 4.17 -8.18
C GLN A 108 -7.23 3.11 -9.26
N GLY A 109 -8.23 2.87 -10.11
CA GLY A 109 -8.27 1.81 -11.11
C GLY A 109 -6.99 1.69 -11.92
N LEU A 110 -6.57 2.80 -12.53
CA LEU A 110 -5.35 2.85 -13.35
C LEU A 110 -4.07 2.55 -12.56
N PHE A 111 -4.06 2.75 -11.24
CA PHE A 111 -2.86 2.57 -10.42
C PHE A 111 -2.76 1.15 -9.88
N TRP A 112 -3.86 0.60 -9.36
CA TRP A 112 -3.82 -0.74 -8.78
C TRP A 112 -3.72 -1.84 -9.84
N SER A 113 -4.25 -1.60 -11.04
CA SER A 113 -4.20 -2.54 -12.17
C SER A 113 -2.92 -2.43 -13.03
N LEU A 114 -1.91 -1.68 -12.57
CA LEU A 114 -0.58 -1.64 -13.20
C LEU A 114 0.06 -3.03 -13.12
N ALA A 115 0.10 -3.77 -14.23
CA ALA A 115 0.63 -5.12 -14.29
C ALA A 115 1.96 -5.18 -15.07
N PRO A 116 2.90 -6.06 -14.68
CA PRO A 116 4.10 -6.33 -15.47
C PRO A 116 3.74 -7.03 -16.78
N GLY A 117 4.60 -6.90 -17.79
CA GLY A 117 4.49 -7.66 -19.03
C GLY A 117 4.76 -9.17 -18.83
N PRO A 118 4.40 -10.02 -19.80
CA PRO A 118 4.75 -11.44 -19.76
C PRO A 118 6.26 -11.64 -19.62
N GLY A 119 6.69 -12.44 -18.62
CA GLY A 119 8.10 -12.73 -18.36
C GLY A 119 8.87 -11.63 -17.61
N GLU A 120 8.23 -10.52 -17.25
CA GLU A 120 8.83 -9.51 -16.40
C GLU A 120 8.66 -9.86 -14.91
N HIS A 121 9.71 -9.63 -14.12
CA HIS A 121 9.79 -10.08 -12.73
C HIS A 121 10.17 -8.90 -11.83
N PRO A 122 9.19 -8.03 -11.48
CA PRO A 122 9.45 -6.83 -10.70
C PRO A 122 9.96 -7.15 -9.29
N ASP A 123 10.89 -6.33 -8.81
CA ASP A 123 11.35 -6.36 -7.42
C ASP A 123 10.29 -5.74 -6.49
N VAL A 124 9.61 -6.58 -5.72
CA VAL A 124 8.54 -6.17 -4.79
C VAL A 124 9.04 -5.63 -3.45
N PHE A 125 10.34 -5.72 -3.18
CA PHE A 125 10.99 -5.25 -1.94
C PHE A 125 12.03 -4.15 -2.21
N SER A 126 11.78 -3.31 -3.20
CA SER A 126 12.66 -2.20 -3.55
C SER A 126 13.04 -1.36 -2.32
N ARG A 127 14.34 -1.33 -2.00
CA ARG A 127 14.90 -0.66 -0.81
C ARG A 127 15.33 0.79 -1.07
N THR A 128 14.63 1.47 -1.97
CA THR A 128 14.96 2.86 -2.37
C THR A 128 14.02 3.85 -1.71
N THR A 129 14.53 5.05 -1.42
CA THR A 129 13.71 6.23 -1.08
C THR A 129 13.54 7.16 -2.29
N ALA A 130 14.08 6.79 -3.45
CA ALA A 130 13.93 7.56 -4.67
C ALA A 130 12.44 7.65 -5.08
N PRO A 131 12.02 8.78 -5.66
CA PRO A 131 10.68 8.88 -6.21
C PRO A 131 10.48 7.90 -7.36
N SER A 132 9.25 7.44 -7.55
CA SER A 132 8.82 6.73 -8.75
C SER A 132 8.00 7.66 -9.64
N PHE A 133 7.96 7.35 -10.94
CA PHE A 133 7.29 8.18 -11.94
C PHE A 133 6.27 7.34 -12.69
N ILE A 134 5.05 7.87 -12.81
CA ILE A 134 3.96 7.24 -13.57
C ILE A 134 3.59 8.18 -14.71
N THR A 135 3.77 7.74 -15.95
CA THR A 135 3.33 8.48 -17.13
C THR A 135 1.88 8.14 -17.40
N ILE A 136 1.01 9.14 -17.36
CA ILE A 136 -0.42 9.02 -17.67
C ILE A 136 -0.65 9.69 -19.03
N SER A 137 -1.20 8.95 -19.98
CA SER A 137 -1.52 9.45 -21.30
C SER A 137 -3.01 9.27 -21.63
N ALA A 138 -3.58 10.20 -22.39
CA ALA A 138 -4.95 10.16 -22.87
C ALA A 138 -4.95 10.31 -24.39
N ARG A 139 -5.55 9.34 -25.09
CA ARG A 139 -5.65 9.30 -26.55
C ARG A 139 -7.11 9.21 -26.98
N THR A 140 -7.52 10.11 -27.87
CA THR A 140 -8.89 10.14 -28.41
C THR A 140 -8.92 9.53 -29.81
N GLU A 141 -10.11 9.15 -30.28
CA GLU A 141 -10.32 8.64 -31.64
C GLU A 141 -10.04 9.72 -32.70
N SER A 142 -10.25 10.99 -32.37
CA SER A 142 -9.92 12.13 -33.22
C SER A 142 -8.41 12.43 -33.32
N GLY A 143 -7.55 11.62 -32.69
CA GLY A 143 -6.09 11.75 -32.76
C GLY A 143 -5.48 12.71 -31.75
N VAL A 144 -6.24 13.22 -30.77
CA VAL A 144 -5.66 13.97 -29.64
C VAL A 144 -4.81 13.03 -28.81
N ASN A 145 -3.59 13.45 -28.46
CA ASN A 145 -2.68 12.71 -27.59
C ASN A 145 -2.10 13.65 -26.53
N LEU A 146 -2.43 13.39 -25.28
CA LEU A 146 -2.02 14.19 -24.12
C LEU A 146 -1.23 13.31 -23.16
N SER A 147 -0.22 13.86 -22.50
CA SER A 147 0.59 13.14 -21.52
C SER A 147 0.94 14.02 -20.33
N ARG A 148 0.97 13.41 -19.14
CA ARG A 148 1.41 14.00 -17.87
C ARG A 148 2.23 12.97 -17.10
N VAL A 149 3.21 13.44 -16.35
CA VAL A 149 4.00 12.60 -15.45
C VAL A 149 3.60 12.93 -14.02
N LEU A 150 3.29 11.89 -13.26
CA LEU A 150 3.08 11.93 -11.82
C LEU A 150 4.35 11.49 -11.12
N GLU A 151 4.86 12.32 -10.22
CA GLU A 151 5.96 11.96 -9.31
C GLU A 151 5.38 11.46 -7.98
N ARG A 152 5.66 10.21 -7.64
CA ARG A 152 5.30 9.58 -6.36
C ARG A 152 6.52 9.54 -5.46
N ARG A 153 6.51 10.32 -4.39
CA ARG A 153 7.60 10.38 -3.41
C ARG A 153 7.37 9.38 -2.30
N LEU A 154 8.44 8.78 -1.78
CA LEU A 154 8.43 8.08 -0.49
C LEU A 154 8.86 9.02 0.65
N MET A 155 9.63 10.05 0.32
CA MET A 155 10.16 11.03 1.26
C MET A 155 9.73 12.43 0.82
N GLY A 156 8.99 13.12 1.68
CA GLY A 156 8.52 14.49 1.48
C GLY A 156 9.63 15.53 1.64
N ASP A 157 9.33 16.76 1.22
CA ASP A 157 10.28 17.87 1.32
C ASP A 157 10.63 18.18 2.78
N GLY A 158 11.92 18.41 3.05
CA GLY A 158 12.43 18.73 4.38
C GLY A 158 12.62 17.54 5.33
N VAL A 159 12.22 16.32 4.94
CA VAL A 159 12.56 15.11 5.71
C VAL A 159 14.06 14.82 5.58
N THR A 160 14.72 14.59 6.71
CA THR A 160 16.15 14.25 6.75
C THR A 160 16.32 12.74 6.92
N ARG A 161 17.13 12.11 6.06
CA ARG A 161 17.50 10.70 6.12
C ARG A 161 18.88 10.53 6.75
N VAL A 162 18.98 9.79 7.85
CA VAL A 162 20.22 9.56 8.61
C VAL A 162 20.47 8.06 8.79
N PRO A 163 21.43 7.45 8.07
CA PRO A 163 21.85 6.08 8.36
C PRO A 163 22.37 5.95 9.80
N VAL A 164 21.95 4.89 10.51
CA VAL A 164 22.31 4.64 11.91
C VAL A 164 23.09 3.33 12.02
N ASN A 165 24.25 3.41 12.67
CA ASN A 165 25.18 2.31 12.88
C ASN A 165 25.88 2.41 14.26
N GLU A 166 25.11 2.68 15.30
CA GLU A 166 25.61 2.98 16.66
C GLU A 166 24.67 2.45 17.74
N ALA A 167 25.16 2.33 18.98
CA ALA A 167 24.35 1.92 20.14
C ALA A 167 23.54 0.61 19.95
N GLY A 168 24.10 -0.37 19.24
CA GLY A 168 23.40 -1.62 18.92
C GLY A 168 22.37 -1.52 17.78
N VAL A 169 22.07 -0.30 17.31
CA VAL A 169 21.09 -0.04 16.26
C VAL A 169 21.72 -0.09 14.87
N ARG A 170 21.00 -0.73 13.94
CA ARG A 170 21.32 -0.79 12.51
C ARG A 170 20.08 -0.43 11.72
N GLY A 171 20.14 0.61 10.92
CA GLY A 171 18.96 1.05 10.18
C GLY A 171 19.10 2.45 9.63
N THR A 172 17.97 3.10 9.41
CA THR A 172 17.90 4.48 8.94
C THR A 172 16.85 5.25 9.74
N LEU A 173 17.28 6.35 10.36
CA LEU A 173 16.45 7.31 11.05
C LEU A 173 15.97 8.37 10.04
N PHE A 174 14.68 8.61 10.00
CA PHE A 174 14.08 9.72 9.27
C PHE A 174 13.51 10.74 10.25
N LEU A 175 13.86 11.99 10.00
CA LEU A 175 13.48 13.11 10.85
C LEU A 175 12.55 14.05 10.08
N PRO A 176 11.36 14.39 10.61
CA PRO A 176 10.48 15.38 10.01
C PRO A 176 11.17 16.73 9.84
N ASN A 177 10.63 17.61 8.99
CA ASN A 177 11.15 18.97 8.88
C ASN A 177 11.09 19.71 10.23
N GLY A 178 12.02 20.65 10.46
CA GLY A 178 12.13 21.41 11.70
C GLY A 178 12.95 20.71 12.79
N SER A 179 12.85 21.20 14.02
CA SER A 179 13.66 20.75 15.17
C SER A 179 12.85 20.31 16.37
N ASP A 180 11.53 20.50 16.32
CA ASP A 180 10.65 20.14 17.44
C ASP A 180 10.65 18.63 17.69
N PRO A 181 10.41 18.19 18.94
CA PRO A 181 10.19 16.78 19.24
C PRO A 181 8.89 16.26 18.64
N HIS A 182 8.94 15.08 18.03
CA HIS A 182 7.79 14.38 17.45
C HIS A 182 7.61 12.99 18.09
N PRO A 183 6.39 12.41 18.03
CA PRO A 183 6.22 10.99 18.33
C PRO A 183 7.11 10.15 17.40
N ALA A 184 7.54 8.99 17.89
CA ALA A 184 8.40 8.11 17.13
C ALA A 184 7.71 6.83 16.65
N LEU A 185 8.18 6.30 15.52
CA LEU A 185 7.71 5.04 14.93
C LEU A 185 8.90 4.16 14.54
N ILE A 186 9.01 2.99 15.16
CA ILE A 186 9.92 1.94 14.69
C ILE A 186 9.20 1.16 13.58
N TYR A 187 9.81 1.04 12.40
CA TYR A 187 9.29 0.22 11.32
C TYR A 187 10.14 -1.04 11.14
N LEU A 188 9.47 -2.19 11.07
CA LEU A 188 10.06 -3.51 10.87
C LEU A 188 9.56 -4.13 9.57
N GLY A 189 10.50 -4.39 8.64
CA GLY A 189 10.23 -5.24 7.48
C GLY A 189 10.00 -6.70 7.87
N GLY A 190 9.68 -7.55 6.89
CA GLY A 190 9.46 -8.99 7.05
C GLY A 190 10.70 -9.84 6.77
N SER A 191 10.48 -11.03 6.20
CA SER A 191 11.52 -12.02 5.89
C SER A 191 12.48 -11.60 4.78
N GLU A 192 12.27 -10.46 4.12
CA GLU A 192 13.18 -9.91 3.12
C GLU A 192 14.50 -9.41 3.73
N GLY A 193 14.53 -9.11 5.03
CA GLY A 193 15.69 -8.56 5.73
C GLY A 193 16.19 -7.23 5.17
N GLY A 194 17.33 -6.77 5.68
CA GLY A 194 17.87 -5.47 5.29
C GLY A 194 17.17 -4.29 5.98
N VAL A 195 17.39 -3.08 5.43
CA VAL A 195 16.74 -1.84 5.89
C VAL A 195 15.62 -1.48 4.93
N ASN A 196 14.37 -1.52 5.40
CA ASN A 196 13.19 -1.20 4.61
C ASN A 196 12.68 0.21 4.91
N GLU A 197 12.98 1.15 4.02
CA GLU A 197 12.88 2.59 4.31
C GLU A 197 11.56 3.25 3.92
N GLY A 198 10.82 2.68 2.96
CA GLY A 198 9.69 3.36 2.32
C GLY A 198 8.60 3.83 3.28
N ILE A 199 8.08 2.93 4.12
CA ILE A 199 7.04 3.26 5.11
C ILE A 199 7.56 4.26 6.15
N ALA A 200 8.79 4.06 6.64
CA ALA A 200 9.42 4.97 7.59
C ALA A 200 9.54 6.40 7.01
N ALA A 201 10.00 6.55 5.76
CA ALA A 201 10.10 7.83 5.09
C ALA A 201 8.74 8.51 4.90
N ILE A 202 7.69 7.75 4.56
CA ILE A 202 6.33 8.26 4.41
C ILE A 202 5.82 8.80 5.75
N PHE A 203 5.97 8.05 6.84
CA PHE A 203 5.52 8.52 8.16
C PHE A 203 6.36 9.68 8.69
N ALA A 204 7.66 9.77 8.35
CA ALA A 204 8.45 10.95 8.68
C ALA A 204 7.95 12.21 7.97
N SER A 205 7.47 12.05 6.73
CA SER A 205 6.80 13.12 5.98
C SER A 205 5.45 13.52 6.59
N LYS A 206 4.88 12.68 7.46
CA LYS A 206 3.63 12.90 8.19
C LYS A 206 3.85 13.30 9.66
N GLY A 207 5.07 13.69 10.03
CA GLY A 207 5.35 14.30 11.33
C GLY A 207 5.78 13.35 12.44
N TYR A 208 6.32 12.17 12.11
CA TYR A 208 6.88 11.21 13.08
C TYR A 208 8.40 11.13 12.95
N VAL A 209 9.14 11.00 14.05
CA VAL A 209 10.53 10.50 13.96
C VAL A 209 10.46 9.01 13.67
N THR A 210 10.99 8.54 12.55
CA THR A 210 10.85 7.11 12.22
C THR A 210 12.19 6.41 12.12
N LEU A 211 12.25 5.17 12.57
CA LEU A 211 13.43 4.33 12.46
C LEU A 211 13.07 3.08 11.66
N ALA A 212 13.55 3.00 10.43
CA ALA A 212 13.57 1.75 9.67
C ALA A 212 14.66 0.85 10.26
N LEU A 213 14.27 -0.10 11.11
CA LEU A 213 15.20 -0.95 11.86
C LEU A 213 15.49 -2.24 11.08
N ALA A 214 16.77 -2.51 10.85
CA ALA A 214 17.23 -3.83 10.41
C ALA A 214 17.49 -4.71 11.63
N TYR A 215 17.12 -5.98 11.52
CA TYR A 215 17.36 -6.99 12.55
C TYR A 215 18.12 -8.23 12.03
N PHE A 216 18.27 -8.37 10.70
CA PHE A 216 19.13 -9.35 10.03
C PHE A 216 19.44 -8.92 8.59
N GLY A 217 20.37 -9.61 7.93
CA GLY A 217 20.67 -9.41 6.51
C GLY A 217 21.42 -8.11 6.20
N VAL A 218 22.07 -7.50 7.19
CA VAL A 218 22.98 -6.35 7.04
C VAL A 218 24.28 -6.60 7.80
N PRO A 219 25.40 -5.95 7.41
CA PRO A 219 26.68 -6.11 8.10
C PRO A 219 26.58 -5.86 9.62
N GLY A 220 27.08 -6.81 10.40
CA GLY A 220 27.07 -6.76 11.86
C GLY A 220 25.81 -7.31 12.54
N LEU A 221 24.82 -7.75 11.77
CA LEU A 221 23.67 -8.52 12.26
C LEU A 221 23.75 -9.98 11.77
N PRO A 222 22.92 -10.89 12.31
CA PRO A 222 22.77 -12.22 11.73
C PRO A 222 22.43 -12.16 10.24
N GLN A 223 22.96 -13.11 9.47
CA GLN A 223 22.79 -13.12 8.01
C GLN A 223 21.42 -13.67 7.58
N GLU A 224 20.87 -14.60 8.35
CA GLU A 224 19.58 -15.27 8.11
C GLU A 224 18.61 -14.99 9.26
N LEU A 225 17.33 -15.24 9.04
CA LEU A 225 16.27 -15.04 10.03
C LEU A 225 16.23 -16.22 11.02
N VAL A 226 17.28 -16.37 11.83
CA VAL A 226 17.41 -17.47 12.79
C VAL A 226 17.98 -16.93 14.11
N GLY A 227 17.25 -17.16 15.20
CA GLY A 227 17.69 -16.78 16.55
C GLY A 227 17.99 -15.30 16.70
N ILE A 228 17.21 -14.42 16.05
CA ILE A 228 17.47 -12.98 16.07
C ILE A 228 17.16 -12.40 17.46
N PRO A 229 18.09 -11.67 18.10
CA PRO A 229 17.87 -11.08 19.42
C PRO A 229 16.72 -10.07 19.41
N VAL A 230 15.73 -10.27 20.28
CA VAL A 230 14.65 -9.27 20.52
C VAL A 230 15.20 -7.98 21.15
N GLU A 231 16.40 -8.04 21.71
CA GLU A 231 17.18 -6.91 22.23
C GLU A 231 17.48 -5.84 21.18
N ASN A 232 17.51 -6.21 19.89
CA ASN A 232 17.68 -5.25 18.78
C ASN A 232 16.58 -4.16 18.81
N VAL A 233 15.34 -4.53 19.16
CA VAL A 233 14.23 -3.57 19.31
C VAL A 233 14.38 -2.78 20.61
N GLY A 234 14.88 -3.39 21.68
CA GLY A 234 15.18 -2.69 22.93
C GLY A 234 16.26 -1.62 22.78
N ASP A 235 17.30 -1.89 21.98
CA ASP A 235 18.33 -0.92 21.61
C ASP A 235 17.72 0.23 20.81
N ALA A 236 16.82 -0.05 19.86
CA ALA A 236 16.09 0.96 19.10
C ALA A 236 15.21 1.86 20.00
N VAL A 237 14.49 1.27 20.95
CA VAL A 237 13.69 2.01 21.94
C VAL A 237 14.57 2.93 22.78
N ARG A 238 15.69 2.42 23.32
CA ARG A 238 16.65 3.23 24.09
C ARG A 238 17.27 4.34 23.26
N PHE A 239 17.63 4.05 22.00
CA PHE A 239 18.19 5.03 21.07
C PHE A 239 17.20 6.17 20.80
N LEU A 240 15.93 5.84 20.51
CA LEU A 240 14.90 6.84 20.25
C LEU A 240 14.55 7.67 21.49
N ASN A 241 14.42 7.05 22.66
CA ASN A 241 14.12 7.79 23.90
C ASN A 241 15.20 8.81 24.27
N HIS A 242 16.47 8.58 23.91
CA HIS A 242 17.55 9.55 24.13
C HIS A 242 17.71 10.57 22.99
N HIS A 243 16.98 10.43 21.89
CA HIS A 243 17.11 11.31 20.75
C HIS A 243 16.35 12.63 21.00
N PRO A 244 16.99 13.82 20.87
CA PRO A 244 16.38 15.11 21.27
C PRO A 244 15.15 15.51 20.45
N ARG A 245 14.92 14.85 19.31
CA ARG A 245 13.75 15.05 18.45
C ARG A 245 12.60 14.07 18.70
N VAL A 246 12.70 13.21 19.70
CA VAL A 246 11.65 12.26 20.05
C VAL A 246 10.93 12.76 21.30
N LYS A 247 9.60 12.77 21.27
CA LYS A 247 8.79 12.98 22.47
C LYS A 247 8.92 11.76 23.36
N GLU A 248 9.41 11.96 24.59
CA GLU A 248 9.49 10.92 25.61
C GLU A 248 8.14 10.21 25.76
N ASP A 249 8.16 8.89 25.95
CA ASP A 249 6.95 8.05 26.11
C ASP A 249 5.99 8.01 24.91
N HIS A 250 6.42 8.39 23.69
CA HIS A 250 5.56 8.38 22.49
C HIS A 250 6.16 7.54 21.35
N ILE A 251 6.52 6.29 21.62
CA ILE A 251 7.05 5.36 20.61
C ILE A 251 5.95 4.36 20.20
N ALA A 252 5.68 4.26 18.90
CA ALA A 252 4.94 3.15 18.31
C ALA A 252 5.88 2.20 17.56
N ILE A 253 5.41 0.97 17.33
CA ILE A 253 6.06 0.00 16.46
C ILE A 253 5.10 -0.47 15.38
N TYR A 254 5.58 -0.56 14.14
CA TYR A 254 4.84 -1.09 13.00
C TYR A 254 5.67 -2.17 12.30
N GLY A 255 5.20 -3.41 12.35
CA GLY A 255 5.79 -4.53 11.62
C GLY A 255 4.88 -5.11 10.54
N ALA A 256 5.50 -5.70 9.50
CA ALA A 256 4.82 -6.49 8.49
C ALA A 256 5.37 -7.93 8.45
N SER A 257 4.50 -8.93 8.29
CA SER A 257 4.87 -10.36 8.20
C SER A 257 5.70 -10.81 9.42
N LYS A 258 6.91 -11.36 9.22
CA LYS A 258 7.86 -11.65 10.31
C LYS A 258 8.21 -10.43 11.17
N GLY A 259 8.19 -9.23 10.60
CA GLY A 259 8.31 -7.99 11.36
C GLY A 259 7.10 -7.73 12.26
N ALA A 260 5.90 -8.17 11.87
CA ALA A 260 4.69 -8.08 12.69
C ALA A 260 4.75 -9.06 13.87
N GLU A 261 5.25 -10.29 13.65
CA GLU A 261 5.58 -11.26 14.70
C GLU A 261 6.56 -10.64 15.71
N LEU A 262 7.67 -10.04 15.23
CA LEU A 262 8.65 -9.36 16.08
C LEU A 262 8.07 -8.12 16.78
N ALA A 263 7.21 -7.35 16.12
CA ALA A 263 6.59 -6.16 16.70
C ALA A 263 5.71 -6.51 17.91
N LEU A 264 4.80 -7.49 17.73
CA LEU A 264 3.95 -7.99 18.82
C LEU A 264 4.80 -8.57 19.95
N LEU A 265 5.79 -9.40 19.63
CA LEU A 265 6.69 -10.00 20.60
C LEU A 265 7.47 -8.94 21.40
N SER A 266 8.06 -7.96 20.73
CA SER A 266 8.86 -6.92 21.37
C SER A 266 8.02 -6.01 22.26
N ALA A 267 6.78 -5.70 21.85
CA ALA A 267 5.88 -4.88 22.64
C ALA A 267 5.45 -5.53 23.97
N THR A 268 5.57 -6.86 24.12
CA THR A 268 5.36 -7.52 25.43
C THR A 268 6.56 -7.40 26.37
N ARG A 269 7.70 -6.86 25.90
CA ARG A 269 8.99 -6.78 26.62
C ARG A 269 9.39 -5.34 26.93
N TYR A 270 9.04 -4.42 26.06
CA TYR A 270 9.41 -3.00 26.16
C TYR A 270 8.16 -2.14 26.36
N PRO A 271 7.76 -1.86 27.62
CA PRO A 271 6.54 -1.10 27.93
C PRO A 271 6.58 0.37 27.46
N GLU A 272 7.74 0.87 27.02
CA GLU A 272 7.92 2.16 26.37
C GLU A 272 7.28 2.21 24.97
N ILE A 273 7.01 1.05 24.37
CA ILE A 273 6.22 0.94 23.14
C ILE A 273 4.75 1.14 23.51
N ARG A 274 4.19 2.28 23.12
CA ARG A 274 2.83 2.72 23.48
C ARG A 274 1.77 2.41 22.43
N ALA A 275 2.14 1.88 21.27
CA ALA A 275 1.19 1.44 20.25
C ALA A 275 1.83 0.42 19.31
N VAL A 276 1.03 -0.54 18.84
CA VAL A 276 1.50 -1.60 17.92
C VAL A 276 0.63 -1.67 16.68
N ILE A 277 1.25 -1.67 15.51
CA ILE A 277 0.59 -2.02 14.24
C ILE A 277 1.24 -3.30 13.73
N ALA A 278 0.43 -4.32 13.47
CA ALA A 278 0.88 -5.62 13.00
C ALA A 278 0.14 -5.97 11.70
N ASN A 279 0.86 -5.94 10.57
CA ASN A 279 0.32 -6.23 9.24
C ASN A 279 0.64 -7.68 8.83
N SER A 280 -0.40 -8.45 8.55
CA SER A 280 -0.37 -9.91 8.37
C SER A 280 0.37 -10.61 9.51
N PRO A 281 -0.10 -10.47 10.77
CA PRO A 281 0.60 -10.95 11.96
C PRO A 281 0.52 -12.46 12.15
N ALA A 282 1.46 -13.00 12.92
CA ALA A 282 1.40 -14.32 13.54
C ALA A 282 1.02 -14.21 15.02
N SER A 283 0.24 -15.17 15.54
CA SER A 283 -0.16 -15.25 16.95
C SER A 283 0.86 -15.99 17.83
N VAL A 284 1.82 -16.66 17.19
CA VAL A 284 2.87 -17.48 17.80
C VAL A 284 4.23 -17.07 17.24
N VAL A 285 5.29 -17.40 17.97
CA VAL A 285 6.65 -17.41 17.40
C VAL A 285 6.80 -18.64 16.52
N PHE A 286 7.16 -18.45 15.25
CA PHE A 286 7.44 -19.55 14.33
C PHE A 286 8.95 -19.84 14.24
N GLN A 287 9.26 -21.03 13.74
CA GLN A 287 10.60 -21.38 13.28
C GLN A 287 11.21 -20.27 12.41
N GLY A 288 12.52 -20.09 12.54
CA GLY A 288 13.34 -19.23 11.70
C GLY A 288 13.46 -19.75 10.26
N ILE A 289 13.89 -18.87 9.36
CA ILE A 289 14.08 -19.15 7.94
C ILE A 289 15.58 -19.22 7.67
N SER A 290 16.07 -20.41 7.34
CA SER A 290 17.46 -20.70 7.02
C SER A 290 17.58 -21.31 5.63
N MET A 291 18.68 -21.02 4.93
CA MET A 291 19.05 -21.74 3.71
C MET A 291 19.78 -23.05 4.03
N ASP A 292 20.27 -23.23 5.26
CA ASP A 292 20.87 -24.47 5.75
C ASP A 292 19.86 -25.29 6.55
N TRP A 293 19.12 -26.13 5.84
CA TRP A 293 18.13 -27.03 6.43
C TRP A 293 18.75 -28.16 7.26
N SER A 294 20.07 -28.35 7.20
CA SER A 294 20.77 -29.39 7.96
C SER A 294 21.04 -29.00 9.42
N ALA A 295 21.02 -27.70 9.73
CA ALA A 295 21.27 -27.16 11.07
C ALA A 295 20.15 -27.47 12.10
N GLY A 296 19.06 -28.09 11.65
CA GLY A 296 17.88 -28.37 12.48
C GLY A 296 17.00 -27.14 12.70
N PRO A 297 15.74 -27.33 13.15
CA PRO A 297 14.82 -26.22 13.34
C PRO A 297 15.30 -25.35 14.51
N ARG A 298 15.30 -24.05 14.32
CA ARG A 298 15.58 -23.04 15.36
C ARG A 298 14.52 -21.97 15.38
N SER A 299 14.41 -21.25 16.48
CA SER A 299 13.45 -20.14 16.60
C SER A 299 13.79 -19.00 15.63
N SER A 300 12.79 -18.22 15.22
CA SER A 300 13.04 -16.94 14.53
C SER A 300 13.76 -15.96 15.47
N TRP A 301 13.47 -16.05 16.77
CA TRP A 301 13.86 -15.05 17.76
C TRP A 301 14.63 -15.68 18.92
N SER A 302 15.57 -14.92 19.46
CA SER A 302 16.29 -15.26 20.69
C SER A 302 16.12 -14.17 21.74
N GLU A 303 16.35 -14.55 22.99
CA GLU A 303 16.40 -13.66 24.14
C GLU A 303 17.54 -14.13 25.05
N ASN A 304 18.40 -13.20 25.46
CA ASN A 304 19.62 -13.47 26.23
C ASN A 304 20.49 -14.57 25.61
N GLY A 305 20.56 -14.60 24.27
CA GLY A 305 21.35 -15.56 23.50
C GLY A 305 20.76 -16.98 23.41
N SER A 306 19.54 -17.21 23.90
CA SER A 306 18.83 -18.50 23.81
C SER A 306 17.60 -18.39 22.92
N ASP A 307 17.29 -19.45 22.18
CA ASP A 307 16.08 -19.49 21.33
C ASP A 307 14.82 -19.35 22.20
N LEU A 308 13.89 -18.47 21.77
CA LEU A 308 12.56 -18.41 22.36
C LEU A 308 11.72 -19.63 21.94
N PRO A 309 10.76 -20.09 22.76
CA PRO A 309 9.81 -21.14 22.35
C PRO A 309 9.16 -20.79 21.01
N TYR A 310 9.06 -21.78 20.12
CA TYR A 310 8.61 -21.58 18.76
C TYR A 310 7.84 -22.79 18.25
N VAL A 311 7.02 -22.57 17.22
CA VAL A 311 6.35 -23.64 16.47
C VAL A 311 7.26 -24.11 15.33
N PRO A 312 7.79 -25.35 15.36
CA PRO A 312 8.63 -25.90 14.29
C PRO A 312 7.79 -26.31 13.07
N PHE A 313 8.40 -26.29 11.89
CA PHE A 313 7.78 -26.90 10.71
C PHE A 313 7.84 -28.43 10.80
N ILE A 314 6.78 -29.09 10.33
CA ILE A 314 6.60 -30.54 10.44
C ILE A 314 6.69 -31.17 9.04
N TRP A 315 7.63 -32.10 8.89
CA TRP A 315 7.94 -32.80 7.63
C TRP A 315 7.88 -34.32 7.83
N TYR A 316 7.24 -35.03 6.90
CA TYR A 316 7.08 -36.49 6.94
C TYR A 316 8.01 -37.24 5.96
N GLY A 317 9.27 -36.79 5.87
CA GLY A 317 10.27 -37.34 4.95
C GLY A 317 10.15 -36.76 3.52
N ASP A 318 10.88 -37.36 2.58
CA ASP A 318 11.03 -36.82 1.22
C ASP A 318 9.73 -36.87 0.38
N ASP A 319 8.84 -37.82 0.69
CA ASP A 319 7.54 -37.99 0.02
C ASP A 319 6.42 -37.12 0.62
N ASP A 320 6.77 -36.14 1.47
CA ASP A 320 5.79 -35.23 2.06
C ASP A 320 5.02 -34.45 0.98
N PRO A 321 3.68 -34.49 0.96
CA PRO A 321 2.89 -33.81 -0.07
C PRO A 321 3.18 -32.31 -0.22
N ILE A 322 3.55 -31.62 0.86
CA ILE A 322 3.91 -30.20 0.80
C ILE A 322 5.24 -30.03 0.06
N LEU A 323 6.25 -30.83 0.40
CA LEU A 323 7.55 -30.79 -0.27
C LEU A 323 7.44 -31.19 -1.75
N VAL A 324 6.65 -32.22 -2.06
CA VAL A 324 6.37 -32.62 -3.45
C VAL A 324 5.72 -31.48 -4.23
N SER A 325 4.66 -30.86 -3.67
CA SER A 325 3.98 -29.74 -4.35
C SER A 325 4.89 -28.53 -4.57
N MET A 326 5.78 -28.24 -3.62
CA MET A 326 6.78 -27.18 -3.72
C MET A 326 7.78 -27.48 -4.85
N GLY A 327 8.28 -28.73 -4.92
CA GLY A 327 9.18 -29.19 -5.96
C GLY A 327 8.57 -29.16 -7.36
N GLU A 328 7.31 -29.59 -7.50
CA GLU A 328 6.57 -29.51 -8.77
C GLU A 328 6.37 -28.06 -9.22
N ALA A 329 6.03 -27.16 -8.29
CA ALA A 329 5.88 -25.75 -8.61
C ALA A 329 7.20 -25.11 -9.06
N ALA A 330 8.31 -25.44 -8.41
CA ALA A 330 9.65 -25.00 -8.80
C ALA A 330 10.03 -25.47 -10.21
N GLN A 331 9.77 -26.75 -10.52
CA GLN A 331 10.06 -27.33 -11.84
C GLN A 331 9.21 -26.70 -12.95
N ASN A 332 7.95 -26.39 -12.65
CA ASN A 332 7.00 -25.83 -13.60
C ASN A 332 7.05 -24.29 -13.70
N GLY A 333 7.81 -23.63 -12.82
CA GLY A 333 7.86 -22.16 -12.74
C GLY A 333 6.50 -21.54 -12.37
N THR A 334 5.72 -22.21 -11.53
CA THR A 334 4.40 -21.76 -11.08
C THR A 334 4.45 -21.19 -9.66
N PRO A 335 3.62 -20.17 -9.33
CA PRO A 335 3.54 -19.66 -7.96
C PRO A 335 3.13 -20.73 -6.95
N TRP A 336 3.71 -20.68 -5.76
CA TRP A 336 3.43 -21.59 -4.65
C TRP A 336 3.36 -20.82 -3.33
N GLY A 337 2.35 -21.11 -2.51
CA GLY A 337 2.14 -20.46 -1.21
C GLY A 337 2.62 -21.32 -0.05
N THR A 338 3.22 -20.70 0.97
CA THR A 338 3.71 -21.36 2.18
C THR A 338 2.59 -21.70 3.19
N LEU A 339 1.34 -21.32 2.95
CA LEU A 339 0.21 -21.47 3.88
C LEU A 339 0.09 -22.88 4.46
N ALA A 340 0.12 -23.91 3.62
CA ALA A 340 -0.06 -25.30 4.07
C ALA A 340 1.03 -25.73 5.07
N MET A 341 2.26 -25.21 4.93
CA MET A 341 3.37 -25.49 5.84
C MET A 341 3.09 -24.91 7.23
N TYR A 342 2.64 -23.65 7.29
CA TYR A 342 2.29 -22.98 8.55
C TYR A 342 1.03 -23.57 9.18
N GLU A 343 0.00 -23.89 8.41
CA GLU A 343 -1.22 -24.53 8.93
C GLU A 343 -0.93 -25.90 9.53
N ARG A 344 -0.05 -26.69 8.90
CA ARG A 344 0.38 -27.97 9.47
C ARG A 344 1.13 -27.76 10.78
N ALA A 345 2.06 -26.81 10.82
CA ALA A 345 2.84 -26.49 12.02
C ALA A 345 1.93 -26.08 13.20
N LEU A 346 0.88 -25.31 12.91
CA LEU A 346 -0.16 -24.93 13.90
C LEU A 346 -1.02 -26.11 14.39
N GLY A 347 -0.85 -27.32 13.85
CA GLY A 347 -1.48 -28.54 14.35
C GLY A 347 -0.79 -29.12 15.60
N ASP A 348 0.44 -28.70 15.93
CA ASP A 348 1.09 -29.06 17.18
C ASP A 348 0.63 -28.13 18.31
N GLU A 349 -0.45 -28.52 18.99
CA GLU A 349 -1.07 -27.73 20.06
C GLU A 349 -0.10 -27.44 21.22
N ALA A 350 0.83 -28.34 21.51
CA ALA A 350 1.80 -28.16 22.59
C ALA A 350 2.83 -27.09 22.20
N ALA A 351 3.36 -27.15 20.98
CA ALA A 351 4.26 -26.12 20.47
C ALA A 351 3.56 -24.75 20.37
N VAL A 352 2.32 -24.72 19.86
CA VAL A 352 1.49 -23.50 19.77
C VAL A 352 1.27 -22.88 21.14
N SER A 353 0.89 -23.68 22.15
CA SER A 353 0.67 -23.18 23.51
C SER A 353 1.94 -22.56 24.11
N ASN A 354 3.09 -23.20 23.91
CA ASN A 354 4.37 -22.72 24.43
C ASN A 354 4.90 -21.48 23.69
N ALA A 355 4.61 -21.36 22.39
CA ALA A 355 5.11 -20.30 21.52
C ALA A 355 4.15 -19.12 21.34
N THR A 356 2.95 -19.17 21.93
CA THR A 356 1.95 -18.10 21.85
C THR A 356 2.52 -16.79 22.36
N ILE A 357 2.39 -15.71 21.57
CA ILE A 357 2.84 -14.38 21.95
C ILE A 357 1.88 -13.83 23.02
N PRO A 358 2.37 -13.42 24.21
CA PRO A 358 1.51 -12.94 25.29
C PRO A 358 1.10 -11.47 25.08
N VAL A 359 0.31 -11.23 24.04
CA VAL A 359 -0.14 -9.90 23.59
C VAL A 359 -0.93 -9.12 24.64
N GLU A 360 -1.52 -9.79 25.63
CA GLU A 360 -2.19 -9.15 26.77
C GLU A 360 -1.25 -8.32 27.66
N ARG A 361 0.06 -8.49 27.50
CA ARG A 361 1.09 -7.74 28.24
C ARG A 361 1.53 -6.46 27.54
N ILE A 362 1.03 -6.18 26.35
CA ILE A 362 1.37 -4.97 25.59
C ILE A 362 0.86 -3.74 26.37
N ASN A 363 1.67 -2.67 26.42
CA ASN A 363 1.33 -1.45 27.15
C ASN A 363 0.81 -0.34 26.21
N GLY A 364 -0.17 -0.68 25.38
CA GLY A 364 -0.74 0.22 24.40
C GLY A 364 -1.75 -0.46 23.47
N PRO A 365 -2.57 0.30 22.73
CA PRO A 365 -3.49 -0.30 21.77
C PRO A 365 -2.75 -1.07 20.67
N VAL A 366 -3.42 -2.12 20.18
CA VAL A 366 -2.96 -2.97 19.07
C VAL A 366 -3.87 -2.80 17.86
N LEU A 367 -3.29 -2.50 16.69
CA LEU A 367 -3.95 -2.54 15.39
C LEU A 367 -3.45 -3.72 14.56
N LEU A 368 -4.34 -4.65 14.23
CA LEU A 368 -4.06 -5.78 13.35
C LEU A 368 -4.63 -5.51 11.96
N LEU A 369 -3.82 -5.68 10.92
CA LEU A 369 -4.27 -5.78 9.53
C LEU A 369 -4.12 -7.23 9.09
N SER A 370 -5.18 -7.87 8.63
CA SER A 370 -5.17 -9.28 8.27
C SER A 370 -5.93 -9.58 6.99
N ALA A 371 -5.58 -10.71 6.37
CA ALA A 371 -5.98 -11.05 5.02
C ALA A 371 -6.56 -12.47 4.95
N GLY A 372 -7.74 -12.62 4.32
CA GLY A 372 -8.43 -13.90 4.19
C GLY A 372 -7.93 -14.78 3.04
N LYS A 373 -7.25 -14.20 2.06
CA LYS A 373 -6.58 -14.91 0.94
C LYS A 373 -5.06 -14.79 1.03
N ASP A 374 -4.55 -14.71 2.26
CA ASP A 374 -3.13 -14.83 2.56
C ASP A 374 -2.67 -16.27 2.27
N THR A 375 -1.77 -16.43 1.31
CA THR A 375 -1.20 -17.72 0.92
C THR A 375 0.17 -17.99 1.55
N VAL A 376 0.66 -17.08 2.41
CA VAL A 376 1.89 -17.28 3.17
C VAL A 376 1.60 -17.97 4.49
N TRP A 377 0.67 -17.43 5.27
CA TRP A 377 0.21 -18.03 6.54
C TRP A 377 -1.22 -17.60 6.87
N PRO A 378 -1.93 -18.24 7.83
CA PRO A 378 -3.34 -17.93 8.05
C PRO A 378 -3.52 -16.66 8.90
N SER A 379 -3.12 -15.49 8.39
CA SER A 379 -3.11 -14.22 9.15
C SER A 379 -4.50 -13.79 9.64
N SER A 380 -5.57 -14.04 8.88
CA SER A 380 -6.94 -13.80 9.35
C SER A 380 -7.31 -14.68 10.55
N ARG A 381 -6.92 -15.96 10.58
CA ARG A 381 -7.12 -16.83 11.75
C ARG A 381 -6.29 -16.33 12.93
N MET A 382 -5.00 -16.12 12.74
CA MET A 382 -4.07 -15.75 13.81
C MET A 382 -4.39 -14.38 14.41
N SER A 383 -4.82 -13.40 13.61
CA SER A 383 -5.31 -12.11 14.12
C SER A 383 -6.61 -12.26 14.94
N GLY A 384 -7.46 -13.23 14.59
CA GLY A 384 -8.60 -13.63 15.42
C GLY A 384 -8.17 -14.17 16.78
N ASP A 385 -7.18 -15.06 16.80
CA ASP A 385 -6.64 -15.64 18.02
C ASP A 385 -6.02 -14.55 18.93
N ILE A 386 -5.29 -13.59 18.34
CA ILE A 386 -4.74 -12.41 19.04
C ILE A 386 -5.87 -11.58 19.69
N MET A 387 -6.92 -11.22 18.92
CA MET A 387 -8.04 -10.45 19.46
C MET A 387 -8.81 -11.20 20.55
N ALA A 388 -8.98 -12.51 20.39
CA ALA A 388 -9.62 -13.35 21.40
C ALA A 388 -8.83 -13.33 22.72
N ARG A 389 -7.51 -13.43 22.65
CA ARG A 389 -6.62 -13.35 23.81
C ARG A 389 -6.66 -11.96 24.47
N LEU A 390 -6.58 -10.88 23.70
CA LEU A 390 -6.71 -9.51 24.23
C LEU A 390 -8.04 -9.31 24.99
N ALA A 391 -9.14 -9.84 24.44
CA ALA A 391 -10.45 -9.80 25.08
C ALA A 391 -10.53 -10.67 26.34
N GLU A 392 -10.02 -11.90 26.29
CA GLU A 392 -9.99 -12.85 27.42
C GLU A 392 -9.31 -12.24 28.65
N TYR A 393 -8.17 -11.57 28.44
CA TYR A 393 -7.38 -10.94 29.49
C TYR A 393 -7.79 -9.49 29.79
N ARG A 394 -8.89 -9.00 29.17
CA ARG A 394 -9.43 -7.64 29.38
C ARG A 394 -8.39 -6.55 29.18
N HIS A 395 -7.65 -6.64 28.08
CA HIS A 395 -6.64 -5.66 27.72
C HIS A 395 -7.24 -4.23 27.75
N PRO A 396 -6.65 -3.28 28.49
CA PRO A 396 -7.32 -2.01 28.84
C PRO A 396 -7.19 -0.92 27.76
N PHE A 397 -6.96 -1.32 26.50
CA PHE A 397 -6.71 -0.41 25.39
C PHE A 397 -7.72 -0.63 24.24
N PRO A 398 -7.94 0.37 23.37
CA PRO A 398 -8.85 0.23 22.24
C PRO A 398 -8.20 -0.56 21.09
N ASP A 399 -8.08 -1.87 21.27
CA ASP A 399 -7.55 -2.77 20.24
C ASP A 399 -8.48 -2.85 19.02
N MET A 400 -7.90 -2.90 17.83
CA MET A 400 -8.61 -2.88 16.57
C MET A 400 -8.09 -3.95 15.62
N ARG A 401 -9.01 -4.62 14.93
CA ARG A 401 -8.70 -5.55 13.85
C ARG A 401 -9.40 -5.11 12.56
N LEU A 402 -8.62 -4.98 11.50
CA LEU A 402 -9.09 -4.76 10.14
C LEU A 402 -8.80 -6.03 9.33
N ASP A 403 -9.85 -6.83 9.11
CA ASP A 403 -9.77 -8.10 8.39
C ASP A 403 -10.37 -7.96 7.00
N TYR A 404 -9.59 -8.30 5.98
CA TYR A 404 -9.97 -8.15 4.57
C TYR A 404 -10.04 -9.52 3.89
N PRO A 405 -11.24 -10.11 3.72
CA PRO A 405 -11.39 -11.49 3.25
C PRO A 405 -10.82 -11.76 1.85
N GLY A 406 -10.85 -10.74 0.97
CA GLY A 406 -10.36 -10.85 -0.40
C GLY A 406 -8.87 -10.55 -0.56
N SER A 407 -8.20 -10.05 0.48
CA SER A 407 -6.83 -9.58 0.40
C SER A 407 -5.79 -10.67 0.65
N GLY A 408 -4.57 -10.43 0.16
CA GLY A 408 -3.40 -11.28 0.35
C GLY A 408 -2.46 -10.76 1.44
N HIS A 409 -1.30 -11.41 1.56
CA HIS A 409 -0.33 -11.20 2.63
C HIS A 409 0.18 -9.74 2.74
N MET A 410 0.20 -8.98 1.64
CA MET A 410 0.72 -7.62 1.63
C MET A 410 -0.40 -6.59 1.53
N ILE A 411 -0.87 -6.08 2.67
CA ILE A 411 -1.75 -4.89 2.71
C ILE A 411 -0.85 -3.66 2.62
N ARG A 412 -0.85 -3.01 1.45
CA ARG A 412 0.07 -1.92 1.09
C ARG A 412 -0.54 -0.53 1.28
N THR A 413 0.24 0.52 1.02
CA THR A 413 -0.30 1.87 0.82
C THR A 413 -1.12 1.95 -0.47
N PRO A 414 -2.18 2.76 -0.52
CA PRO A 414 -3.04 2.90 -1.70
C PRO A 414 -2.33 3.58 -2.88
N TRP A 415 -2.97 3.58 -4.05
CA TRP A 415 -2.44 4.15 -5.30
C TRP A 415 -1.14 3.49 -5.78
N GLN A 416 -0.99 2.20 -5.54
CA GLN A 416 0.12 1.37 -5.99
C GLN A 416 -0.42 0.11 -6.66
N SER A 417 0.40 -0.54 -7.49
CA SER A 417 0.03 -1.82 -8.10
C SER A 417 -0.25 -2.88 -7.04
N THR A 418 -1.38 -3.55 -7.21
CA THR A 418 -1.78 -4.74 -6.45
C THR A 418 -1.71 -6.01 -7.28
N GLU A 419 -1.16 -5.92 -8.49
CA GLU A 419 -0.82 -7.06 -9.35
C GLU A 419 0.52 -7.70 -8.92
N LEU A 420 1.32 -6.98 -8.12
CA LEU A 420 2.62 -7.45 -7.65
C LEU A 420 2.51 -8.30 -6.37
N ASN A 421 1.89 -9.46 -6.44
CA ASN A 421 1.69 -10.37 -5.28
C ASN A 421 2.55 -11.62 -5.34
N ARG A 422 3.73 -11.55 -5.99
CA ARG A 422 4.65 -12.67 -6.14
C ARG A 422 6.06 -12.25 -5.82
N ILE A 423 6.82 -13.12 -5.15
CA ILE A 423 8.24 -12.93 -4.88
C ILE A 423 9.03 -13.96 -5.69
N PHE A 424 10.02 -13.49 -6.44
CA PHE A 424 10.91 -14.36 -7.21
C PHE A 424 12.15 -14.64 -6.38
N LEU A 425 12.34 -15.90 -5.99
CA LEU A 425 13.40 -16.36 -5.11
C LEU A 425 14.49 -17.10 -5.91
N PRO A 426 15.72 -17.21 -5.36
CA PRO A 426 16.77 -18.05 -5.95
C PRO A 426 16.29 -19.50 -6.17
N GLY A 427 16.79 -20.16 -7.21
CA GLY A 427 16.42 -21.54 -7.54
C GLY A 427 15.11 -21.68 -8.33
N GLY A 428 14.52 -20.58 -8.81
CA GLY A 428 13.32 -20.60 -9.65
C GLY A 428 12.00 -20.65 -8.87
N MET A 429 12.07 -20.58 -7.54
CA MET A 429 10.91 -20.53 -6.66
C MET A 429 10.16 -19.20 -6.82
N ILE A 430 8.83 -19.28 -6.91
CA ILE A 430 7.94 -18.12 -6.97
C ILE A 430 6.99 -18.23 -5.80
N GLU A 431 7.20 -17.41 -4.77
CA GLU A 431 6.28 -17.39 -3.63
C GLU A 431 5.03 -16.59 -3.98
N ASP A 432 3.87 -17.20 -3.77
CA ASP A 432 2.57 -16.54 -3.91
C ASP A 432 2.18 -15.85 -2.60
N LEU A 433 1.89 -14.55 -2.67
CA LEU A 433 1.40 -13.74 -1.56
C LEU A 433 -0.13 -13.67 -1.52
N GLY A 434 -0.79 -14.19 -2.55
CA GLY A 434 -2.24 -14.32 -2.59
C GLY A 434 -2.98 -13.00 -2.75
N GLY A 435 -4.27 -13.03 -2.43
CA GLY A 435 -5.18 -11.89 -2.61
C GLY A 435 -5.71 -11.71 -4.03
N ILE A 436 -6.82 -10.99 -4.13
CA ILE A 436 -7.42 -10.56 -5.40
C ILE A 436 -7.02 -9.09 -5.62
N PRO A 437 -6.41 -8.70 -6.75
CA PRO A 437 -5.89 -7.34 -6.95
C PRO A 437 -6.87 -6.20 -6.58
N PRO A 438 -8.12 -6.14 -7.11
CA PRO A 438 -9.09 -5.12 -6.69
C PRO A 438 -9.43 -5.16 -5.19
N GLU A 439 -9.39 -6.32 -4.53
CA GLU A 439 -9.65 -6.42 -3.08
C GLU A 439 -8.43 -5.97 -2.26
N ASN A 440 -7.21 -6.25 -2.72
CA ASN A 440 -5.98 -5.66 -2.16
C ASN A 440 -6.02 -4.13 -2.25
N ALA A 441 -6.50 -3.58 -3.37
CA ALA A 441 -6.60 -2.14 -3.58
C ALA A 441 -7.61 -1.50 -2.62
N LYS A 442 -8.78 -2.14 -2.43
CA LYS A 442 -9.79 -1.72 -1.45
C LYS A 442 -9.25 -1.78 -0.02
N ALA A 443 -8.56 -2.85 0.36
CA ALA A 443 -7.95 -2.97 1.67
C ALA A 443 -6.89 -1.90 1.92
N ALA A 444 -6.04 -1.61 0.94
CA ALA A 444 -5.06 -0.51 1.02
C ALA A 444 -5.76 0.86 1.19
N ALA A 445 -6.82 1.12 0.41
CA ALA A 445 -7.58 2.36 0.47
C ALA A 445 -8.30 2.57 1.80
N ASP A 446 -8.85 1.50 2.39
CA ASP A 446 -9.58 1.54 3.66
C ASP A 446 -8.65 1.54 4.89
N SER A 447 -7.60 0.72 4.89
CA SER A 447 -6.70 0.58 6.04
C SER A 447 -5.78 1.79 6.22
N TRP A 448 -5.27 2.37 5.15
CA TRP A 448 -4.26 3.43 5.21
C TRP A 448 -4.69 4.69 6.00
N PRO A 449 -5.89 5.26 5.81
CA PRO A 449 -6.34 6.36 6.67
C PRO A 449 -6.56 5.91 8.12
N LYS A 450 -7.00 4.67 8.36
CA LYS A 450 -7.22 4.14 9.72
C LYS A 450 -5.91 3.89 10.48
N VAL A 451 -4.85 3.48 9.78
CA VAL A 451 -3.50 3.36 10.35
C VAL A 451 -2.95 4.73 10.78
N GLN A 452 -3.13 5.74 9.94
CA GLN A 452 -2.71 7.11 10.27
C GLN A 452 -3.49 7.67 11.47
N GLU A 453 -4.81 7.46 11.50
CA GLU A 453 -5.65 7.89 12.62
C GLU A 453 -5.31 7.13 13.92
N PHE A 454 -5.05 5.82 13.81
CA PHE A 454 -4.63 5.00 14.94
C PHE A 454 -3.35 5.55 15.60
N LEU A 455 -2.31 5.85 14.81
CA LEU A 455 -1.07 6.44 15.33
C LEU A 455 -1.32 7.82 15.95
N ARG A 456 -2.15 8.64 15.30
CA ARG A 456 -2.49 9.98 15.79
C ARG A 456 -3.15 9.94 17.16
N VAL A 457 -4.14 9.06 17.32
CA VAL A 457 -4.86 8.88 18.59
C VAL A 457 -3.95 8.25 19.65
N ALA A 458 -3.22 7.19 19.30
CA ALA A 458 -2.41 6.45 20.26
C ALA A 458 -1.20 7.24 20.77
N LEU A 459 -0.63 8.12 19.95
CA LEU A 459 0.54 8.95 20.29
C LEU A 459 0.20 10.44 20.51
N GLY A 460 -1.08 10.80 20.61
CA GLY A 460 -1.51 12.17 20.92
C GLY A 460 -0.93 13.25 19.99
N SER A 461 -0.84 12.97 18.69
CA SER A 461 -0.19 13.84 17.69
C SER A 461 -1.10 14.76 16.91
#